data_AF-A0A496Q6M7-F1
#
_entry.id   AF-A0A496Q6M7-F1
#
_cell.length_a   1.000
_cell.length_b   1.000
_cell.length_c   1.000
_cell.angle_alpha   90.00
_cell.angle_beta   90.00
_cell.angle_gamma   90.00
#
_symmetry.space_group_name_H-M   'P 1'
#
loop_
_entity.id
_entity.type
_entity.pdbx_description
1 polymer ?
#
loop_
_entity_poly.entity_id
_entity_poly.type
_entity_poly.pdbx_seq_one_letter_code
_entity_poly.pdbx_strand_id
1 'polypeptide(L)'
;MTWLMVRYYLRRITRFIASQFMVWLLFGVSLVLFFLILFPNLGHRVPFVGQWDYVLELQGTIYEEVNTASENATRPPLAAATVEIGGYRVSTSGEGAYRLRFVSRSLADIPVIISVGESTYIREVSFPSGQFTMKQDFVVP
;
A
#
# COMPACT_ATOMS: atom_id res chain seq x y z
N MET A 1 19.43 -69.88 -7.96
CA MET A 1 20.53 -69.10 -7.33
C MET A 1 20.55 -67.63 -7.75
N THR A 2 20.26 -67.32 -9.02
CA THR A 2 20.22 -65.95 -9.59
C THR A 2 19.19 -65.01 -8.93
N TRP A 3 17.99 -65.51 -8.61
CA TRP A 3 16.91 -64.70 -8.01
C TRP A 3 17.23 -64.12 -6.62
N LEU A 4 17.95 -64.89 -5.79
CA LEU A 4 18.38 -64.44 -4.47
C LEU A 4 19.42 -63.32 -4.56
N MET A 5 20.34 -63.42 -5.52
CA MET A 5 21.31 -62.35 -5.80
C MET A 5 20.61 -61.08 -6.30
N VAL A 6 19.65 -61.21 -7.22
CA VAL A 6 18.87 -60.06 -7.73
C VAL A 6 18.13 -59.33 -6.61
N ARG A 7 17.43 -60.03 -5.72
CA ARG A 7 16.75 -59.39 -4.56
C ARG A 7 17.73 -58.72 -3.60
N TYR A 8 18.91 -59.30 -3.40
CA TYR A 8 19.95 -58.72 -2.55
C TYR A 8 20.47 -57.40 -3.13
N TYR A 9 20.80 -57.37 -4.43
CA TYR A 9 21.27 -56.15 -5.09
C TYR A 9 20.19 -55.07 -5.17
N LEU A 10 18.94 -55.42 -5.48
CA LEU A 10 17.82 -54.47 -5.46
C LEU A 10 17.63 -53.84 -4.07
N ARG A 11 17.67 -54.63 -2.99
CA ARG A 11 17.59 -54.09 -1.61
C ARG A 11 18.78 -53.21 -1.26
N ARG A 12 19.97 -53.51 -1.77
CA ARG A 12 21.17 -52.68 -1.52
C ARG A 12 21.08 -51.34 -2.25
N ILE A 13 20.59 -51.35 -3.49
CA ILE A 13 20.40 -50.14 -4.30
C ILE A 13 19.30 -49.25 -3.70
N THR A 14 18.16 -49.81 -3.28
CA THR A 14 17.08 -49.01 -2.68
C THR A 14 17.49 -48.36 -1.36
N ARG A 15 18.26 -49.06 -0.51
CA ARG A 15 18.84 -48.45 0.71
C ARG A 15 19.84 -47.35 0.40
N PHE A 16 20.67 -47.54 -0.64
CA PHE A 16 21.62 -46.52 -1.08
C PHE A 16 20.90 -45.26 -1.58
N ILE A 17 19.88 -45.42 -2.44
CA ILE A 17 19.07 -44.32 -2.95
C ILE A 17 18.34 -43.59 -1.81
N ALA A 18 17.74 -44.34 -0.87
CA ALA A 18 17.07 -43.75 0.29
C ALA A 18 18.04 -42.96 1.19
N SER A 19 19.26 -43.46 1.37
CA SER A 19 20.30 -42.76 2.13
C SER A 19 20.76 -41.48 1.43
N GLN A 20 20.95 -41.51 0.12
CA GLN A 20 21.34 -40.32 -0.65
C GLN A 20 20.20 -39.28 -0.67
N PHE A 21 18.95 -39.74 -0.79
CA PHE A 21 17.78 -38.86 -0.74
C PHE A 21 17.69 -38.09 0.58
N MET A 22 17.93 -38.75 1.72
CA MET A 22 17.97 -38.08 3.03
C MET A 22 19.04 -36.99 3.11
N VAL A 23 20.23 -37.23 2.55
CA VAL A 23 21.32 -36.23 2.52
C VAL A 23 20.93 -35.02 1.67
N TRP A 24 20.37 -35.25 0.48
CA TRP A 24 19.91 -34.15 -0.39
C TRP A 24 18.74 -33.37 0.20
N LEU A 25 17.83 -34.05 0.91
CA LEU A 25 16.73 -33.40 1.62
C LEU A 25 17.26 -32.50 2.74
N LEU A 26 18.17 -33.01 3.57
CA LEU A 26 18.80 -32.23 4.64
C LEU A 26 19.60 -31.05 4.09
N PHE A 27 20.32 -31.24 2.98
CA PHE A 27 21.02 -30.16 2.28
C PHE A 27 20.04 -29.09 1.79
N GLY A 28 18.93 -29.50 1.16
CA GLY A 28 17.89 -28.57 0.70
C GLY A 28 17.27 -27.77 1.84
N VAL A 29 16.91 -28.43 2.95
CA VAL A 29 16.37 -27.76 4.15
C VAL A 29 17.38 -26.78 4.72
N SER A 30 18.65 -27.17 4.85
CA SER A 30 19.71 -26.30 5.35
C SER A 30 19.92 -25.08 4.44
N LEU A 31 19.85 -25.26 3.12
CA LEU A 31 19.99 -24.19 2.14
C LEU A 31 18.83 -23.20 2.25
N VAL A 32 17.59 -23.68 2.37
CA VAL A 32 16.41 -22.82 2.60
C VAL A 32 16.54 -22.03 3.90
N LEU A 33 16.93 -22.68 5.00
CA LEU A 33 17.14 -22.01 6.28
C LEU A 33 18.25 -20.96 6.19
N PHE A 34 19.35 -21.27 5.49
CA PHE A 34 20.43 -20.31 5.24
C PHE A 34 19.92 -19.07 4.50
N PHE A 35 19.11 -19.24 3.45
CA PHE A 35 18.50 -18.10 2.75
C PHE A 35 17.52 -17.30 3.61
N LEU A 36 16.72 -17.95 4.46
CA LEU A 36 15.82 -17.26 5.40
C LEU A 36 16.60 -16.43 6.44
N ILE A 37 17.75 -16.93 6.92
CA ILE A 37 18.60 -16.21 7.88
C ILE A 37 19.37 -15.08 7.20
N LEU A 38 19.91 -15.30 5.99
CA LEU A 38 20.70 -14.30 5.28
C LEU A 38 19.83 -13.13 4.79
N PHE A 39 18.55 -13.40 4.56
CA PHE A 39 17.60 -12.44 4.03
C PHE A 39 16.30 -12.40 4.86
N PRO A 40 16.38 -11.99 6.14
CA PRO A 40 15.22 -12.01 7.04
C PRO A 40 14.06 -11.12 6.54
N ASN A 41 14.39 -10.16 5.67
CA ASN A 41 13.45 -9.16 5.14
C ASN A 41 13.08 -9.35 3.65
N LEU A 42 13.41 -10.47 3.00
CA LEU A 42 12.95 -10.70 1.61
C LEU A 42 11.41 -10.71 1.54
N GLY A 43 10.73 -11.25 2.57
CA GLY A 43 9.26 -11.23 2.63
C GLY A 43 8.64 -9.83 2.75
N HIS A 44 9.41 -8.81 3.18
CA HIS A 44 8.96 -7.41 3.22
C HIS A 44 9.42 -6.59 2.01
N ARG A 45 10.43 -7.07 1.27
CA ARG A 45 11.05 -6.33 0.15
C ARG A 45 10.71 -6.87 -1.22
N VAL A 46 10.20 -8.10 -1.32
CA VAL A 46 9.76 -8.66 -2.58
C VAL A 46 8.24 -8.49 -2.64
N PRO A 47 7.70 -7.49 -3.37
CA PRO A 47 6.28 -7.45 -3.66
C PRO A 47 6.00 -8.64 -4.59
N PHE A 48 5.75 -9.81 -4.01
CA PHE A 48 5.21 -10.95 -4.74
C PHE A 48 3.82 -10.52 -5.23
N VAL A 49 3.77 -9.98 -6.46
CA VAL A 49 2.54 -9.57 -7.17
C VAL A 49 1.78 -8.42 -6.48
N GLY A 50 2.51 -7.46 -5.90
CA GLY A 50 1.94 -6.32 -5.17
C GLY A 50 1.75 -5.09 -6.05
N GLN A 51 0.52 -4.57 -6.07
CA GLN A 51 0.09 -3.30 -6.65
C GLN A 51 1.15 -2.19 -6.44
N TRP A 52 1.57 -1.54 -7.53
CA TRP A 52 2.54 -0.44 -7.47
C TRP A 52 1.95 0.70 -6.65
N ASP A 53 2.73 1.23 -5.69
CA ASP A 53 2.35 2.44 -4.96
C ASP A 53 2.17 3.59 -5.97
N TYR A 54 1.02 4.27 -5.92
CA TYR A 54 0.72 5.41 -6.78
C TYR A 54 1.19 6.70 -6.10
N VAL A 55 1.92 7.52 -6.85
CA VAL A 55 2.20 8.90 -6.44
C VAL A 55 1.07 9.79 -6.95
N LEU A 56 0.25 10.29 -6.04
CA LEU A 56 -0.96 11.05 -6.34
C LEU A 56 -0.79 12.51 -5.92
N GLU A 57 -1.54 13.38 -6.58
CA GLU A 57 -1.61 14.81 -6.29
C GLU A 57 -3.07 15.26 -6.22
N LEU A 58 -3.49 15.77 -5.06
CA LEU A 58 -4.79 16.37 -4.84
C LEU A 58 -4.61 17.88 -4.68
N GLN A 59 -5.39 18.66 -5.41
CA GLN A 59 -5.38 20.12 -5.33
C GLN A 59 -6.79 20.69 -5.38
N GLY A 60 -6.99 21.90 -4.88
CA GLY A 60 -8.31 22.55 -4.92
C GLY A 60 -8.39 23.69 -3.92
N THR A 61 -9.60 24.13 -3.63
CA THR A 61 -9.89 25.18 -2.67
C THR A 61 -10.88 24.69 -1.61
N ILE A 62 -10.66 25.09 -0.36
CA ILE A 62 -11.59 24.83 0.76
C ILE A 62 -12.44 26.08 0.98
N TYR A 63 -13.75 25.86 1.09
CA TYR A 63 -14.73 26.91 1.35
C TYR A 63 -15.48 26.64 2.65
N GLU A 64 -15.87 27.70 3.34
CA GLU A 64 -16.77 27.64 4.49
C GLU A 64 -18.23 27.58 4.01
N GLU A 65 -19.04 26.76 4.68
CA GLU A 65 -20.49 26.69 4.44
C GLU A 65 -21.16 27.93 5.03
N VAL A 66 -21.74 28.76 4.16
CA VAL A 66 -22.50 29.93 4.62
C VAL A 66 -23.96 29.54 4.79
N ASN A 67 -24.49 29.66 6.01
CA ASN A 67 -25.88 29.39 6.39
C ASN A 67 -26.92 30.36 5.78
N THR A 68 -26.63 31.01 4.66
CA THR A 68 -27.57 31.86 3.94
C THR A 68 -28.35 31.02 2.93
N ALA A 69 -29.68 31.01 3.05
CA ALA A 69 -30.64 30.37 2.12
C ALA A 69 -30.66 30.97 0.69
N SER A 70 -29.58 31.65 0.29
CA SER A 70 -29.42 32.25 -1.03
C SER A 70 -28.48 31.38 -1.86
N GLU A 71 -29.01 30.79 -2.93
CA GLU A 71 -28.24 29.95 -3.88
C GLU A 71 -27.08 30.71 -4.57
N ASN A 72 -27.03 32.03 -4.45
CA ASN A 72 -26.01 32.90 -5.05
C ASN A 72 -24.98 33.46 -4.05
N ALA A 73 -24.94 32.96 -2.81
CA ALA A 73 -23.94 33.40 -1.84
C ALA A 73 -22.54 32.89 -2.24
N THR A 74 -21.62 33.81 -2.55
CA THR A 74 -20.19 33.50 -2.72
C THR A 74 -19.66 32.93 -1.42
N ARG A 75 -19.28 31.65 -1.42
CA ARG A 75 -18.71 31.00 -0.24
C ARG A 75 -17.29 31.54 0.00
N PRO A 76 -16.96 32.02 1.21
CA PRO A 76 -15.63 32.54 1.46
C PRO A 76 -14.60 31.39 1.46
N PRO A 77 -13.43 31.60 0.83
CA PRO A 77 -12.36 30.62 0.91
C PRO A 77 -11.79 30.57 2.34
N LEU A 78 -11.41 29.38 2.77
CA LEU A 78 -10.97 29.12 4.13
C LEU A 78 -9.44 29.02 4.21
N ALA A 79 -8.81 30.07 4.75
CA ALA A 79 -7.37 30.12 4.96
C ALA A 79 -6.91 29.33 6.19
N ALA A 80 -5.65 28.88 6.19
CA ALA A 80 -5.01 28.17 7.30
C ALA A 80 -5.67 26.84 7.75
N ALA A 81 -6.57 26.29 6.94
CA ALA A 81 -7.07 24.93 7.13
C ALA A 81 -5.98 23.90 6.81
N THR A 82 -5.96 22.78 7.51
CA THR A 82 -5.00 21.69 7.25
C THR A 82 -5.69 20.56 6.52
N VAL A 83 -5.12 20.12 5.39
CA VAL A 83 -5.54 18.94 4.63
C VAL A 83 -4.52 17.84 4.86
N GLU A 84 -4.99 16.66 5.27
CA GLU A 84 -4.17 15.50 5.57
C GLU A 84 -4.69 14.23 4.87
N ILE A 85 -3.77 13.45 4.31
CA ILE A 85 -4.03 12.15 3.68
C ILE A 85 -2.89 11.20 4.05
N GLY A 86 -3.20 10.11 4.77
CA GLY A 86 -2.23 9.04 5.03
C GLY A 86 -0.90 9.50 5.66
N GLY A 87 -0.93 10.54 6.50
CA GLY A 87 0.26 11.14 7.13
C GLY A 87 0.95 12.26 6.33
N TYR A 88 0.52 12.53 5.10
CA TYR A 88 0.94 13.71 4.34
C TYR A 88 0.01 14.87 4.68
N ARG A 89 0.57 16.07 4.94
CA ARG A 89 -0.22 17.25 5.30
C ARG A 89 0.20 18.52 4.56
N VAL A 90 -0.76 19.40 4.32
CA VAL A 90 -0.55 20.76 3.80
C VAL A 90 -1.54 21.74 4.43
N SER A 91 -1.15 23.00 4.57
CA SER A 91 -2.06 24.07 5.00
C SER A 91 -2.55 24.88 3.80
N THR A 92 -3.81 25.32 3.83
CA THR A 92 -4.38 26.17 2.77
C THR A 92 -3.74 27.56 2.79
N SER A 93 -3.61 28.13 1.60
CA SER A 93 -3.17 29.52 1.39
C SER A 93 -4.25 30.53 1.82
N GLY A 94 -3.94 31.84 1.74
CA GLY A 94 -4.92 32.91 2.02
C GLY A 94 -6.15 32.89 1.12
N GLU A 95 -6.07 32.25 -0.05
CA GLU A 95 -7.20 32.04 -0.98
C GLU A 95 -7.90 30.69 -0.76
N GLY A 96 -7.60 29.99 0.34
CA GLY A 96 -8.14 28.66 0.65
C GLY A 96 -7.60 27.53 -0.24
N ALA A 97 -6.67 27.83 -1.16
CA ALA A 97 -6.12 26.86 -2.08
C ALA A 97 -5.11 25.93 -1.38
N TYR A 98 -5.14 24.64 -1.74
CA TYR A 98 -4.20 23.62 -1.30
C TYR A 98 -3.69 22.77 -2.47
N ARG A 99 -2.51 22.17 -2.28
CA ARG A 99 -1.91 21.20 -3.19
C ARG A 99 -1.10 20.19 -2.38
N LEU A 100 -1.54 18.94 -2.37
CA LEU A 100 -0.97 17.86 -1.58
C LEU A 100 -0.54 16.72 -2.49
N ARG A 101 0.75 16.36 -2.43
CA ARG A 101 1.30 15.19 -3.10
C ARG A 101 1.53 14.09 -2.07
N PHE A 102 1.02 12.90 -2.32
CA PHE A 102 1.03 11.78 -1.38
C PHE A 102 1.20 10.44 -2.11
N VAL A 103 1.39 9.37 -1.34
CA VAL A 103 1.51 8.00 -1.86
C VAL A 103 0.34 7.16 -1.36
N SER A 104 -0.30 6.41 -2.26
CA SER A 104 -1.40 5.52 -1.92
C SER A 104 -1.31 4.19 -2.68
N ARG A 105 -1.80 3.13 -2.06
CA ARG A 105 -1.97 1.81 -2.71
C ARG A 105 -3.30 1.67 -3.45
N SER A 106 -4.23 2.59 -3.20
CA SER A 106 -5.56 2.63 -3.82
C SER A 106 -5.75 3.95 -4.56
N LEU A 107 -6.49 3.91 -5.66
CA LEU A 107 -7.04 5.10 -6.31
C LEU A 107 -8.44 5.45 -5.79
N ALA A 108 -9.10 4.54 -5.07
CA ALA A 108 -10.47 4.70 -4.58
C ALA A 108 -10.53 4.89 -3.06
N ASP A 109 -11.57 5.61 -2.63
CA ASP A 109 -12.01 5.79 -1.24
C ASP A 109 -10.88 6.26 -0.33
N ILE A 110 -10.07 7.21 -0.82
CA ILE A 110 -8.94 7.77 -0.10
C ILE A 110 -9.49 8.78 0.91
N PRO A 111 -9.29 8.58 2.22
CA PRO A 111 -9.76 9.51 3.23
C PRO A 111 -8.90 10.78 3.25
N VAL A 112 -9.59 11.92 3.18
CA VAL A 112 -9.05 13.26 3.29
C VAL A 112 -9.58 13.87 4.59
N ILE A 113 -8.66 14.20 5.47
CA ILE A 113 -8.95 14.83 6.76
C ILE A 113 -8.71 16.33 6.60
N ILE A 114 -9.72 17.13 6.87
CA ILE A 114 -9.68 18.60 6.81
C ILE A 114 -9.86 19.12 8.23
N SER A 115 -8.85 19.80 8.75
CA SER A 115 -8.89 20.40 10.10
C SER A 115 -8.92 21.91 10.03
N VAL A 116 -9.86 22.51 10.77
CA VAL A 116 -10.11 23.95 10.82
C VAL A 116 -10.23 24.37 12.28
N GLY A 117 -9.21 25.03 12.81
CA GLY A 117 -9.13 25.30 14.25
C GLY A 117 -9.15 23.99 15.06
N GLU A 118 -10.18 23.79 15.88
CA GLU A 118 -10.38 22.58 16.68
C GLU A 118 -11.30 21.55 16.01
N SER A 119 -11.93 21.91 14.89
CA SER A 119 -12.87 21.04 14.16
C SER A 119 -12.15 20.18 13.13
N THR A 120 -12.61 18.95 12.96
CA THR A 120 -12.07 18.01 11.96
C THR A 120 -13.21 17.40 11.14
N TYR A 121 -13.04 17.41 9.82
CA TYR A 121 -13.97 16.88 8.84
C TYR A 121 -13.30 15.80 8.00
N ILE A 122 -13.99 14.70 7.74
CA ILE A 122 -13.50 13.62 6.88
C ILE A 122 -14.31 13.63 5.58
N ARG A 123 -13.60 13.53 4.46
CA ARG A 123 -14.16 13.37 3.12
C ARG A 123 -13.43 12.23 2.42
N GLU A 124 -14.09 11.57 1.48
CA GLU A 124 -13.47 10.51 0.68
C GLU A 124 -13.30 11.01 -0.74
N VAL A 125 -12.17 10.67 -1.36
CA VAL A 125 -11.88 10.98 -2.75
C VAL A 125 -11.44 9.75 -3.52
N SER A 126 -11.85 9.68 -4.78
CA SER A 126 -11.49 8.61 -5.70
C SER A 126 -10.94 9.20 -6.98
N PHE A 127 -9.72 8.80 -7.34
CA PHE A 127 -9.04 9.17 -8.57
C PHE A 127 -9.54 8.26 -9.70
N PRO A 128 -9.95 8.82 -10.84
CA PRO A 128 -10.25 8.03 -12.02
C PRO A 128 -9.04 7.22 -12.48
N SER A 129 -9.27 6.03 -13.03
CA SER A 129 -8.19 5.16 -13.53
C SER A 129 -7.25 5.89 -14.49
N GLY A 130 -5.95 5.84 -14.22
CA GLY A 130 -4.92 6.49 -15.04
C GLY A 130 -4.73 7.99 -14.76
N GLN A 131 -5.47 8.58 -13.82
CA GLN A 131 -5.24 9.94 -13.35
C GLN A 131 -4.47 9.92 -12.04
N PHE A 132 -3.34 10.63 -12.02
CA PHE A 132 -2.50 10.78 -10.83
C PHE A 132 -2.56 12.19 -10.23
N THR A 133 -3.30 13.09 -10.87
CA THR A 133 -3.57 14.45 -10.39
C THR A 133 -5.06 14.71 -10.47
N MET A 134 -5.66 15.22 -9.39
CA MET A 134 -7.08 15.54 -9.34
C MET A 134 -7.29 16.91 -8.71
N LYS A 135 -8.22 17.68 -9.28
CA LYS A 135 -8.69 18.93 -8.69
C LYS A 135 -10.05 18.68 -8.02
N GLN A 136 -10.13 18.90 -6.71
CA GLN A 136 -11.36 18.73 -5.92
C GLN A 136 -11.49 19.86 -4.90
N ASP A 137 -12.60 20.57 -4.96
CA ASP A 137 -12.93 21.58 -3.96
C ASP A 137 -13.74 20.94 -2.82
N PHE A 138 -13.54 21.46 -1.61
CA PHE A 138 -14.24 21.00 -0.41
C PHE A 138 -15.02 22.13 0.23
N VAL A 139 -16.17 21.77 0.81
CA VAL A 139 -17.00 22.67 1.59
C VAL A 139 -17.11 22.07 2.99
N VAL A 140 -16.75 22.87 3.98
CA VAL A 140 -16.77 22.50 5.39
C VAL A 140 -17.75 23.39 6.16
N PRO A 141 -18.52 22.82 7.11
CA PRO A 141 -19.41 23.56 7.99
C PRO A 141 -18.67 24.56 8.90
#